data_AF-A0A0S2FGQ4-F1
#
_entry.id   AF-A0A0S2FGQ4-F1
#
_cell.length_a   1.000
_cell.length_b   1.000
_cell.length_c   1.000
_cell.angle_alpha   90.00
_cell.angle_beta   90.00
_cell.angle_gamma   90.00
#
_symmetry.space_group_name_H-M   'P 1'
#
loop_
_entity.id
_entity.type
_entity.pdbx_description
1 polymer ?
#
loop_
_entity_poly.entity_id
_entity_poly.type
_entity_poly.pdbx_seq_one_letter_code
_entity_poly.pdbx_strand_id
1 'polypeptide(L)'
;MLSAALLCALTACASLAPLPVKPGDASACGERRLDRVLFGMNSPSGPVSDSQWQTFLAEVVTPRFPDGLTIYQAQGQWRGASGEIEREDSRAIDLVHLDSAAGRQRVVEIADEYKRRFNRKRCW
;
A
#
# COMPACT_ATOMS: atom_id res chain seq x y z
N MET A 1 -18.71 31.62 63.66
CA MET A 1 -19.36 31.80 62.35
C MET A 1 -18.41 31.24 61.30
N LEU A 2 -18.92 30.31 60.47
CA LEU A 2 -18.17 29.57 59.46
C LEU A 2 -17.59 30.48 58.38
N SER A 3 -16.44 30.12 57.82
CA SER A 3 -16.22 30.13 56.36
C SER A 3 -15.01 29.28 56.01
N ALA A 4 -15.29 28.08 55.50
CA ALA A 4 -14.36 27.23 54.79
C ALA A 4 -14.43 27.59 53.29
N ALA A 5 -13.28 27.79 52.65
CA ALA A 5 -13.12 27.92 51.20
C ALA A 5 -11.64 27.61 50.91
N LEU A 6 -11.21 26.85 49.92
CA LEU A 6 -11.87 26.26 48.76
C LEU A 6 -10.88 25.17 48.27
N LEU A 7 -11.31 23.92 48.15
CA LEU A 7 -10.57 22.89 47.41
C LEU A 7 -10.79 23.12 45.91
N CYS A 8 -9.73 23.08 45.10
CA CYS A 8 -9.82 22.68 43.69
C CYS A 8 -8.55 21.92 43.29
N ALA A 9 -8.67 20.59 43.29
CA ALA A 9 -7.68 19.66 42.79
C ALA A 9 -7.59 19.76 41.25
N LEU A 10 -6.41 20.04 40.73
CA LEU A 10 -6.09 19.92 39.30
C LEU A 10 -5.58 18.50 39.02
N THR A 11 -6.50 17.55 38.84
CA THR A 11 -6.18 16.24 38.26
C THR A 11 -7.08 15.98 37.06
N ALA A 12 -6.80 16.68 35.96
CA ALA A 12 -7.35 16.37 34.65
C ALA A 12 -6.38 15.47 33.87
N CYS A 13 -6.18 14.23 34.36
CA CYS A 13 -5.72 13.16 33.47
C CYS A 13 -6.97 12.59 32.80
N ALA A 14 -7.47 13.26 31.76
CA ALA A 14 -8.46 12.66 30.89
C ALA A 14 -7.75 11.58 30.05
N SER A 15 -7.71 10.36 30.57
CA SER A 15 -7.35 9.18 29.79
C SER A 15 -8.38 9.07 28.67
N LEU A 16 -7.97 9.35 27.43
CA LEU A 16 -8.78 9.00 26.26
C LEU A 16 -8.92 7.48 26.27
N ALA A 17 -10.06 6.98 26.76
CA ALA A 17 -10.41 5.58 26.60
C ALA A 17 -10.51 5.31 25.10
N PRO A 18 -9.72 4.38 24.53
CA PRO A 18 -9.91 4.00 23.13
C PRO A 18 -11.35 3.49 22.96
N LEU A 19 -12.01 3.92 21.89
CA LEU A 19 -13.38 3.52 21.58
C LEU A 19 -13.48 1.98 21.56
N PRO A 20 -14.50 1.38 22.21
CA PRO A 20 -14.65 -0.06 22.24
C PRO A 20 -15.10 -0.55 20.85
N VAL A 21 -14.16 -0.98 20.03
CA VAL A 21 -14.47 -1.74 18.81
C VAL A 21 -14.65 -3.18 19.22
N LYS A 22 -15.86 -3.73 19.11
CA LYS A 22 -16.07 -5.16 19.40
C LYS A 22 -15.49 -6.00 18.26
N PRO A 23 -14.78 -7.11 18.56
CA PRO A 23 -14.44 -8.09 17.54
C PRO A 23 -15.72 -8.57 16.84
N GLY A 24 -15.87 -8.28 15.53
CA GLY A 24 -17.03 -8.65 14.74
C GLY A 24 -18.07 -7.55 14.47
N ASP A 25 -17.85 -6.31 14.92
CA ASP A 25 -18.67 -5.18 14.45
C ASP A 25 -18.40 -4.94 12.96
N ALA A 26 -19.46 -4.93 12.13
CA ALA A 26 -19.35 -4.68 10.68
C ALA A 26 -18.82 -3.27 10.34
N SER A 27 -18.74 -2.36 11.32
CA SER A 27 -18.07 -1.06 11.20
C SER A 27 -16.55 -1.13 11.38
N ALA A 28 -16.03 -2.21 11.96
CA ALA A 28 -14.63 -2.52 11.85
C ALA A 28 -14.43 -3.12 10.46
N CYS A 29 -13.78 -2.39 9.55
CA CYS A 29 -13.12 -3.00 8.41
C CYS A 29 -12.22 -4.10 9.00
N GLY A 30 -12.68 -5.36 9.02
CA GLY A 30 -11.96 -6.45 9.69
C GLY A 30 -10.51 -6.46 9.23
N GLU A 31 -9.56 -6.74 10.13
CA GLU A 31 -8.12 -6.52 9.95
C GLU A 31 -7.67 -6.67 8.48
N ARG A 32 -7.54 -5.53 7.81
CA ARG A 32 -7.11 -5.46 6.41
C ARG A 32 -5.63 -5.15 6.36
N ARG A 33 -4.95 -5.87 5.48
CA ARG A 33 -3.58 -5.58 5.08
C ARG A 33 -3.59 -4.66 3.87
N LEU A 34 -2.66 -3.70 3.87
CA LEU A 34 -2.33 -2.87 2.71
C LEU A 34 -0.93 -3.27 2.25
N ASP A 35 -0.81 -3.73 1.01
CA ASP A 35 0.47 -3.93 0.33
C ASP A 35 0.59 -2.97 -0.85
N ARG A 36 1.72 -2.26 -0.93
CA ARG A 36 2.06 -1.40 -2.08
C ARG A 36 3.08 -2.12 -2.96
N VAL A 37 2.78 -2.24 -4.25
CA VAL A 37 3.71 -2.78 -5.25
C VAL A 37 4.16 -1.67 -6.19
N LEU A 38 5.47 -1.55 -6.40
CA LEU A 38 6.09 -0.56 -7.27
C LEU A 38 6.54 -1.18 -8.59
N PHE A 39 6.26 -0.47 -9.69
CA PHE A 39 6.51 -0.90 -11.04
C PHE A 39 7.26 0.19 -11.81
N GLY A 40 8.57 0.09 -11.90
CA GLY A 40 9.35 0.80 -12.93
C GLY A 40 8.88 0.48 -14.35
N MET A 41 8.77 1.51 -15.17
CA MET A 41 8.20 1.45 -16.53
C MET A 41 9.25 1.26 -17.61
N ASN A 42 10.55 1.22 -17.30
CA ASN A 42 11.58 0.88 -18.26
C ASN A 42 11.70 -0.64 -18.38
N SER A 43 11.75 -1.15 -19.61
CA SER A 43 12.00 -2.56 -19.90
C SER A 43 13.08 -2.74 -20.97
N PRO A 44 13.71 -3.93 -21.09
CA PRO A 44 14.68 -4.20 -22.15
C PRO A 44 14.12 -4.01 -23.57
N SER A 45 12.81 -4.13 -23.74
CA SER A 45 12.12 -3.95 -25.03
C SER A 45 11.64 -2.51 -25.26
N GLY A 46 11.98 -1.57 -24.37
CA GLY A 46 11.50 -0.20 -24.36
C GLY A 46 10.55 0.09 -23.19
N PRO A 47 10.14 1.34 -22.99
CA PRO A 47 9.20 1.69 -21.91
C PRO A 47 7.86 0.95 -22.06
N VAL A 48 7.30 0.51 -20.94
CA VAL A 48 5.96 -0.06 -20.87
C VAL A 48 4.95 1.02 -21.21
N SER A 49 4.19 0.82 -22.28
CA SER A 49 3.18 1.77 -22.72
C SER A 49 1.96 1.79 -21.78
N ASP A 50 1.17 2.86 -21.84
CA ASP A 50 -0.09 2.91 -21.08
C ASP A 50 -1.06 1.80 -21.50
N SER A 51 -1.10 1.40 -22.78
CA SER A 51 -1.96 0.29 -23.23
C SER A 51 -1.49 -1.06 -22.67
N GLN A 52 -0.18 -1.30 -22.61
CA GLN A 52 0.40 -2.50 -21.99
C GLN A 52 0.12 -2.52 -20.49
N TRP A 53 0.22 -1.36 -19.82
CA TRP A 53 -0.10 -1.21 -18.41
C TRP A 53 -1.58 -1.51 -18.12
N GLN A 54 -2.50 -0.94 -18.90
CA GLN A 54 -3.94 -1.21 -18.75
C GLN A 54 -4.27 -2.69 -19.00
N THR A 55 -3.62 -3.31 -19.98
CA THR A 55 -3.76 -4.76 -20.24
C THR A 55 -3.28 -5.59 -19.06
N PHE A 56 -2.14 -5.24 -18.46
CA PHE A 56 -1.63 -5.90 -17.26
C PHE A 56 -2.59 -5.77 -16.07
N LEU A 57 -3.15 -4.58 -15.85
CA LEU A 57 -4.17 -4.38 -14.80
C LEU A 57 -5.38 -5.30 -15.02
N ALA A 58 -5.95 -5.27 -16.22
CA ALA A 58 -7.17 -6.01 -16.55
C ALA A 58 -6.99 -7.54 -16.49
N GLU A 59 -5.87 -8.05 -16.98
CA GLU A 59 -5.65 -9.51 -17.08
C GLU A 59 -5.02 -10.12 -15.83
N VAL A 60 -4.26 -9.35 -15.05
CA VAL A 60 -3.44 -9.91 -13.96
C VAL A 60 -3.87 -9.38 -12.59
N VAL A 61 -4.01 -8.07 -12.45
CA VAL A 61 -4.17 -7.43 -11.14
C VAL A 61 -5.62 -7.47 -10.69
N THR A 62 -6.55 -6.91 -11.48
CA THR A 62 -7.96 -6.81 -11.12
C THR A 62 -8.61 -8.18 -10.84
N PRO A 63 -8.35 -9.26 -11.61
CA PRO A 63 -8.91 -10.58 -11.29
C PRO A 63 -8.42 -11.16 -9.95
N ARG A 64 -7.24 -10.74 -9.47
CA ARG A 64 -6.69 -11.17 -8.16
C ARG A 64 -7.21 -10.33 -7.00
N PHE A 65 -7.57 -9.07 -7.27
CA PHE A 65 -8.08 -8.10 -6.30
C PHE A 65 -9.40 -7.47 -6.78
N PRO A 66 -10.48 -8.28 -6.91
CA PRO A 66 -11.76 -7.82 -7.44
C PRO A 66 -12.48 -6.83 -6.51
N ASP A 67 -12.15 -6.86 -5.21
CA ASP A 67 -12.73 -5.98 -4.20
C ASP A 67 -12.24 -4.52 -4.34
N GLY A 68 -11.16 -4.29 -5.09
CA GLY A 68 -10.63 -2.97 -5.38
C GLY A 68 -9.12 -2.83 -5.21
N LEU A 69 -8.58 -1.78 -5.82
CA LEU A 69 -7.18 -1.38 -5.79
C LEU A 69 -7.08 0.10 -6.16
N THR A 70 -5.98 0.76 -5.77
CA THR A 70 -5.70 2.14 -6.17
C THR A 70 -4.40 2.22 -6.92
N ILE A 71 -4.36 2.98 -8.02
CA ILE A 71 -3.19 3.12 -8.90
C ILE A 71 -2.67 4.54 -8.83
N TYR A 72 -1.35 4.68 -8.78
CA TYR A 72 -0.66 5.96 -8.77
C TYR A 72 0.38 6.02 -9.90
N GLN A 73 0.58 7.21 -10.46
CA GLN A 73 1.82 7.52 -11.16
C GLN A 73 2.90 7.83 -10.12
N ALA A 74 4.12 7.35 -10.38
CA ALA A 74 5.26 7.52 -9.49
C ALA A 74 6.54 7.75 -10.29
N GLN A 75 7.60 8.17 -9.62
CA GLN A 75 8.95 8.21 -10.17
C GLN A 75 9.92 7.63 -9.14
N GLY A 76 10.75 6.69 -9.59
CA GLY A 76 11.87 6.15 -8.83
C GLY A 76 13.14 6.96 -9.07
N GLN A 77 14.01 7.03 -8.07
CA GLN A 77 15.35 7.57 -8.22
C GLN A 77 16.35 6.80 -7.34
N TRP A 78 17.55 6.55 -7.86
CA TRP A 78 18.61 5.87 -7.11
C TRP A 78 19.98 6.28 -7.64
N ARG A 79 21.02 5.93 -6.88
CA ARG A 79 22.40 6.11 -7.31
C ARG A 79 22.82 4.95 -8.21
N GLY A 80 23.14 5.26 -9.46
CA GLY A 80 23.65 4.31 -10.45
C GLY A 80 25.07 3.86 -10.17
N ALA A 81 25.55 2.87 -10.94
CA ALA A 81 26.91 2.34 -10.80
C ALA A 81 28.00 3.38 -11.12
N SER A 82 27.68 4.38 -11.95
CA SER A 82 28.55 5.53 -12.24
C SER A 82 28.63 6.54 -11.09
N GLY A 83 27.80 6.40 -10.06
CA GLY A 83 27.66 7.38 -8.97
C GLY A 83 26.62 8.47 -9.25
N GLU A 84 26.10 8.57 -10.48
CA GLU A 84 25.07 9.53 -10.87
C GLU A 84 23.67 9.14 -10.37
N ILE A 85 22.76 10.11 -10.28
CA ILE A 85 21.35 9.84 -9.94
C ILE A 85 20.59 9.45 -11.20
N GLU A 86 20.13 8.20 -11.23
CA GLU A 86 19.22 7.68 -12.24
C GLU A 86 17.77 7.92 -11.82
N ARG A 87 16.89 8.13 -12.80
CA ARG A 87 15.45 8.33 -12.60
C ARG A 87 14.68 7.42 -13.54
N GLU A 88 13.54 6.92 -13.07
CA GLU A 88 12.67 6.06 -13.86
C GLU A 88 11.20 6.38 -13.59
N ASP A 89 10.44 6.57 -14.66
CA ASP A 89 8.98 6.62 -14.58
C ASP A 89 8.44 5.31 -14.01
N SER A 90 7.51 5.41 -13.08
CA SER A 90 6.99 4.28 -12.33
C SER A 90 5.46 4.33 -12.21
N ARG A 91 4.88 3.21 -11.79
CA ARG A 91 3.51 3.06 -11.33
C ARG A 91 3.52 2.41 -9.95
N ALA A 92 2.57 2.75 -9.11
CA ALA A 92 2.36 2.06 -7.84
C ALA A 92 0.92 1.54 -7.77
N ILE A 93 0.73 0.38 -7.15
CA ILE A 93 -0.60 -0.15 -6.85
C ILE A 93 -0.71 -0.42 -5.35
N ASP A 94 -1.74 0.12 -4.73
CA ASP A 94 -2.16 -0.20 -3.37
C ASP A 94 -3.22 -1.30 -3.43
N LEU A 95 -2.92 -2.42 -2.78
CA LEU A 95 -3.76 -3.62 -2.72
C LEU A 95 -4.23 -3.81 -1.28
N VAL A 96 -5.54 -3.69 -1.07
CA VAL A 96 -6.17 -3.92 0.24
C VAL A 96 -6.81 -5.30 0.25
N HIS A 97 -6.43 -6.15 1.20
CA HIS A 97 -6.96 -7.51 1.30
C HIS A 97 -6.98 -8.03 2.74
N LEU A 98 -7.64 -9.17 2.97
CA LEU A 98 -7.57 -9.87 4.26
C LEU A 98 -6.12 -10.29 4.54
N ASP A 99 -5.63 -10.09 5.77
CA ASP A 99 -4.29 -10.57 6.14
C ASP A 99 -4.27 -12.09 6.22
N SER A 100 -3.89 -12.71 5.09
CA SER A 100 -3.93 -14.15 4.89
C SER A 100 -2.78 -14.56 3.99
N ALA A 101 -2.33 -15.82 4.10
CA ALA A 101 -1.31 -16.36 3.23
C ALA A 101 -1.70 -16.26 1.74
N ALA A 102 -2.96 -16.55 1.41
CA ALA A 102 -3.48 -16.45 0.04
C ALA A 102 -3.47 -15.00 -0.49
N GLY A 103 -3.84 -14.02 0.36
CA GLY A 103 -3.76 -12.60 -0.01
C GLY A 103 -2.33 -12.18 -0.34
N ARG A 104 -1.38 -12.47 0.55
CA ARG A 104 0.04 -12.17 0.36
C ARG A 104 0.63 -12.88 -0.86
N GLN A 105 0.22 -14.12 -1.12
CA GLN A 105 0.66 -14.88 -2.29
C GLN A 105 0.20 -14.21 -3.60
N ARG A 106 -1.04 -13.70 -3.68
CA ARG A 106 -1.52 -12.97 -4.87
C ARG A 106 -0.71 -11.70 -5.16
N VAL A 107 -0.22 -11.01 -4.13
CA VAL A 107 0.68 -9.85 -4.30
C VAL A 107 1.98 -10.27 -4.95
N VAL A 108 2.59 -11.37 -4.49
CA VAL A 108 3.83 -11.92 -5.07
C VAL A 108 3.62 -12.34 -6.52
N GLU A 109 2.52 -13.04 -6.82
CA GLU A 109 2.19 -13.46 -8.19
C GLU A 109 2.07 -12.28 -9.16
N ILE A 110 1.50 -11.15 -8.73
CA ILE A 110 1.43 -9.94 -9.55
C ILE A 110 2.82 -9.41 -9.88
N ALA A 111 3.70 -9.34 -8.87
CA ALA A 111 5.08 -8.87 -9.06
C ALA A 111 5.87 -9.81 -9.98
N ASP A 112 5.68 -11.12 -9.84
CA ASP A 112 6.33 -12.14 -10.66
C ASP A 112 5.84 -12.12 -12.11
N GLU A 113 4.54 -12.00 -12.33
CA GLU A 113 3.96 -11.90 -13.67
C GLU A 113 4.40 -10.61 -14.36
N TYR A 114 4.50 -9.48 -13.65
CA TYR A 114 5.06 -8.26 -14.23
C TYR A 114 6.51 -8.44 -14.68
N LYS A 115 7.36 -9.02 -13.82
CA LYS A 115 8.76 -9.30 -14.17
C LYS A 115 8.87 -10.20 -15.39
N ARG A 116 8.03 -11.24 -15.47
CA ARG A 116 7.98 -12.16 -16.60
C ARG A 116 7.55 -11.46 -17.89
N ARG A 117 6.47 -10.68 -17.84
CA ARG A 117 5.87 -10.03 -19.02
C ARG A 117 6.77 -8.94 -19.61
N PHE A 118 7.50 -8.21 -18.77
CA PHE A 118 8.36 -7.10 -19.18
C PHE A 118 9.86 -7.38 -19.01
N ASN A 119 10.23 -8.66 -18.87
CA ASN A 119 11.63 -9.14 -18.76
C ASN A 119 12.49 -8.35 -17.76
N ARG A 120 11.95 -8.07 -16.58
CA ARG A 120 12.61 -7.23 -15.58
C ARG A 120 13.36 -8.07 -14.56
N LYS A 121 14.65 -7.77 -14.35
CA LYS A 121 15.55 -8.53 -13.45
C LYS A 121 15.60 -8.02 -12.01
N ARG A 122 15.14 -6.79 -11.74
CA ARG A 122 15.10 -6.21 -10.39
C ARG A 122 13.66 -6.02 -9.90
N CYS A 123 13.45 -6.33 -8.63
CA CYS A 123 12.39 -5.75 -7.84
C CYS A 123 12.95 -4.48 -7.17
N TRP A 124 12.18 -3.40 -7.22
CA TRP A 124 12.27 -2.30 -6.26
C TRP A 124 10.92 -2.22 -5.56
#